data_AF-A0A257KFN8-F1
#
_entry.id   AF-A0A257KFN8-F1
#
_cell.length_a   1.000
_cell.length_b   1.000
_cell.length_c   1.000
_cell.angle_alpha   90.00
_cell.angle_beta   90.00
_cell.angle_gamma   90.00
#
_symmetry.space_group_name_H-M   'P 1'
#
loop_
_entity.id
_entity.type
_entity.pdbx_description
1 polymer ?
#
loop_
_entity_poly.entity_id
_entity_poly.type
_entity_poly.pdbx_seq_one_letter_code
_entity_poly.pdbx_strand_id
1 'polypeptide(L)'
;MNTYLEKYKGIHPGVVLARELKKRALHQRPFAIAVGEHPQTLNAITKGKRKLNTELALKIEEKLGLEEGTLALLQTYFDINEHKKKMTQRTPNLTCVRKSLFWDTDINKIDWEKQYKAVIQRVFERGNDTEKSEIIGFYGQKKIAIALAQMNAPYIVHNQDF
;
A
#
# COMPACT_ATOMS: atom_id res chain seq x y z
N MET A 1 -4.77 -24.69 -8.68
CA MET A 1 -4.14 -23.43 -8.22
C MET A 1 -5.24 -22.56 -7.65
N ASN A 2 -5.17 -22.20 -6.37
CA ASN A 2 -6.27 -21.54 -5.65
C ASN A 2 -6.50 -20.11 -6.20
N THR A 3 -7.51 -19.96 -7.06
CA THR A 3 -7.86 -18.69 -7.72
C THR A 3 -8.23 -17.59 -6.72
N TYR A 4 -8.66 -17.95 -5.51
CA TYR A 4 -9.00 -17.01 -4.45
C TYR A 4 -7.73 -16.39 -3.84
N LEU A 5 -6.73 -17.22 -3.55
CA LEU A 5 -5.44 -16.78 -3.02
C LEU A 5 -4.75 -15.81 -3.99
N GLU A 6 -4.68 -16.16 -5.27
CA GLU A 6 -4.06 -15.31 -6.30
C GLU A 6 -4.77 -13.97 -6.46
N LYS A 7 -6.11 -13.97 -6.39
CA LYS A 7 -6.92 -12.76 -6.55
C LYS A 7 -6.71 -11.74 -5.42
N TYR A 8 -6.47 -12.20 -4.19
CA TYR A 8 -6.44 -11.33 -3.01
C TYR A 8 -5.07 -11.22 -2.35
N LYS A 9 -4.03 -11.79 -2.98
CA LYS A 9 -2.66 -11.77 -2.49
C LYS A 9 -2.20 -10.36 -2.14
N GLY A 10 -1.72 -10.19 -0.91
CA GLY A 10 -1.21 -8.91 -0.40
C GLY A 10 -2.26 -7.95 0.16
N ILE A 11 -3.55 -8.32 0.16
CA ILE A 11 -4.64 -7.62 0.84
C ILE A 11 -4.86 -8.26 2.21
N HIS A 12 -5.16 -7.46 3.24
CA HIS A 12 -5.44 -7.98 4.57
C HIS A 12 -6.62 -8.97 4.53
N PRO A 13 -6.48 -10.22 5.02
CA PRO A 13 -7.51 -11.27 4.87
C PRO A 13 -8.84 -10.89 5.53
N GLY A 14 -8.81 -10.11 6.61
CA GLY A 14 -10.03 -9.59 7.22
C GLY A 14 -10.87 -8.69 6.29
N VAL A 15 -10.24 -7.88 5.42
CA VAL A 15 -10.97 -7.04 4.46
C VAL A 15 -11.63 -7.92 3.38
N VAL A 16 -10.91 -8.96 2.96
CA VAL A 16 -11.43 -9.98 2.03
C VAL A 16 -12.62 -10.71 2.66
N LEU A 17 -12.50 -11.12 3.92
CA LEU A 17 -13.57 -11.75 4.68
C LEU A 17 -14.82 -10.86 4.78
N ALA A 18 -14.66 -9.56 5.06
CA ALA A 18 -15.78 -8.62 5.12
C ALA A 18 -16.59 -8.60 3.81
N ARG A 19 -15.88 -8.62 2.67
CA ARG A 19 -16.48 -8.72 1.35
C ARG A 19 -17.17 -10.06 1.13
N GLU A 20 -16.56 -11.16 1.56
CA GLU A 20 -17.12 -12.50 1.41
C GLU A 20 -18.40 -12.68 2.22
N LEU A 21 -18.43 -12.20 3.47
CA LEU A 21 -19.65 -12.19 4.29
C LEU A 21 -20.77 -11.37 3.62
N LYS A 22 -20.44 -10.18 3.10
CA LYS A 22 -21.41 -9.34 2.38
C LYS A 22 -21.95 -10.05 1.13
N LYS A 23 -21.08 -10.69 0.34
CA LYS A 23 -21.46 -11.44 -0.87
C LYS A 23 -22.43 -12.59 -0.56
N ARG A 24 -22.28 -13.21 0.60
CA ARG A 24 -23.11 -14.33 1.07
C ARG A 24 -24.32 -13.90 1.90
N ALA A 25 -24.57 -12.58 2.01
CA ALA A 25 -25.59 -12.02 2.88
C ALA A 25 -25.49 -12.49 4.35
N LEU A 26 -24.28 -12.78 4.83
CA LEU A 26 -24.02 -13.20 6.19
C LEU A 26 -23.77 -11.99 7.09
N HIS A 27 -24.53 -11.91 8.19
CA HIS A 27 -24.28 -10.91 9.21
C HIS A 27 -23.05 -11.27 10.03
N GLN A 28 -22.17 -10.28 10.22
CA GLN A 28 -20.90 -10.47 10.92
C GLN A 28 -21.05 -10.92 12.37
N ARG A 29 -22.01 -10.35 13.13
CA ARG A 29 -22.21 -10.70 14.54
C ARG A 29 -22.59 -12.17 14.74
N PRO A 30 -23.65 -12.69 14.08
CA PRO A 30 -23.96 -14.12 14.12
C PRO A 30 -22.81 -15.00 13.63
N PHE A 31 -22.13 -14.58 12.56
CA PHE A 31 -21.01 -15.34 12.03
C PHE A 31 -19.85 -15.46 13.02
N ALA A 32 -19.50 -14.38 13.74
CA ALA A 32 -18.47 -14.40 14.78
C ALA A 32 -18.80 -15.44 15.87
N ILE A 33 -20.05 -15.43 16.36
CA ILE A 33 -20.51 -16.37 17.37
C ILE A 33 -20.43 -17.81 16.85
N ALA A 34 -20.83 -18.04 15.59
CA ALA A 34 -20.81 -19.36 14.95
C ALA A 34 -19.39 -19.94 14.79
N VAL A 35 -18.36 -19.10 14.67
CA VAL A 35 -16.94 -19.54 14.65
C VAL A 35 -16.29 -19.49 16.03
N GLY A 36 -17.07 -19.28 17.10
CA GLY A 36 -16.59 -19.28 18.48
C GLY A 36 -15.75 -18.05 18.84
N GLU A 37 -16.00 -16.90 18.21
CA GLU A 37 -15.27 -15.65 18.44
C GLU A 37 -16.15 -14.49 18.87
N HIS A 38 -15.52 -13.52 19.54
CA HIS A 38 -16.23 -12.33 19.94
C HIS A 38 -16.49 -11.40 18.74
N PRO A 39 -17.71 -10.84 18.57
CA PRO A 39 -18.01 -9.96 17.44
C PRO A 39 -17.10 -8.73 17.33
N GLN A 40 -16.59 -8.21 18.45
CA GLN A 40 -15.63 -7.10 18.42
C GLN A 40 -14.28 -7.53 17.84
N THR A 41 -13.82 -8.75 18.14
CA THR A 41 -12.59 -9.33 17.58
C THR A 41 -12.73 -9.44 16.08
N LEU A 42 -13.82 -10.06 15.61
CA LEU A 42 -14.07 -10.19 14.17
C LEU A 42 -14.21 -8.83 13.49
N ASN A 43 -14.86 -7.85 14.13
CA ASN A 43 -14.96 -6.48 13.62
C ASN A 43 -13.59 -5.82 13.44
N ALA A 44 -12.71 -5.91 14.44
CA ALA A 44 -11.36 -5.38 14.36
C ALA A 44 -10.56 -6.03 13.22
N ILE A 45 -10.69 -7.35 13.04
CA ILE A 45 -10.05 -8.10 11.95
C ILE A 45 -10.59 -7.64 10.59
N THR A 46 -11.92 -7.55 10.42
CA THR A 46 -12.53 -7.14 9.15
C THR A 46 -12.19 -5.71 8.73
N LYS A 47 -11.88 -4.85 9.70
CA LYS A 47 -11.40 -3.47 9.46
C LYS A 47 -9.89 -3.39 9.25
N GLY A 48 -9.18 -4.52 9.22
CA GLY A 48 -7.72 -4.58 9.08
C GLY A 48 -6.95 -4.02 10.28
N LYS A 49 -7.62 -3.81 11.43
CA LYS A 49 -7.00 -3.27 12.65
C LYS A 49 -6.31 -4.35 13.48
N ARG A 50 -6.63 -5.63 13.23
CA ARG A 50 -6.08 -6.78 13.95
C ARG A 50 -5.79 -7.88 12.94
N LYS A 51 -4.64 -8.55 13.11
CA LYS A 51 -4.27 -9.72 12.30
C LYS A 51 -5.23 -10.88 12.54
N LEU A 52 -5.45 -11.67 11.50
CA LEU A 52 -6.15 -12.94 11.59
C LEU A 52 -5.15 -14.02 12.05
N ASN A 53 -5.39 -14.66 13.18
CA ASN A 53 -4.56 -15.79 13.62
C ASN A 53 -4.95 -17.07 12.85
N THR A 54 -4.06 -18.06 12.85
CA THR A 54 -4.26 -19.31 12.11
C THR A 54 -5.48 -20.10 12.59
N GLU A 55 -5.68 -20.20 13.90
CA GLU A 55 -6.82 -20.95 14.46
C GLU A 55 -8.17 -20.40 13.98
N LEU A 56 -8.35 -19.08 14.05
CA LEU A 56 -9.55 -18.42 13.58
C LEU A 56 -9.68 -18.46 12.06
N ALA A 57 -8.57 -18.38 11.31
CA ALA A 57 -8.59 -18.56 9.87
C ALA A 57 -9.20 -19.93 9.49
N LEU A 58 -8.72 -21.01 10.12
CA LEU A 58 -9.21 -22.37 9.87
C LEU A 58 -10.70 -22.52 10.20
N LYS A 59 -11.15 -22.00 11.35
CA LYS A 59 -12.59 -22.03 11.73
C LYS A 59 -13.47 -21.29 10.72
N ILE A 60 -12.99 -20.15 10.22
CA ILE A 60 -13.70 -19.34 9.23
C ILE A 60 -13.74 -20.05 7.87
N GLU A 61 -12.61 -20.62 7.44
CA GLU A 61 -12.51 -21.36 6.18
C GLU A 61 -13.47 -22.54 6.17
N GLU A 62 -13.50 -23.33 7.25
CA GLU A 62 -14.44 -24.44 7.42
C GLU A 62 -15.89 -23.97 7.30
N LYS A 63 -16.28 -22.90 8.01
CA LYS A 63 -17.66 -22.37 7.97
C LYS A 63 -18.05 -21.72 6.65
N LEU A 64 -17.08 -21.25 5.87
CA LEU A 64 -17.31 -20.67 4.55
C LEU A 64 -17.09 -21.67 3.42
N GLY A 65 -16.70 -22.92 3.71
CA GLY A 65 -16.34 -23.91 2.69
C GLY A 65 -15.21 -23.42 1.79
N LEU A 66 -14.24 -22.70 2.36
CA LEU A 66 -13.03 -22.31 1.66
C LEU A 66 -11.99 -23.43 1.78
N GLU A 67 -11.05 -23.48 0.84
CA GLU A 67 -9.90 -24.38 0.94
C GLU A 67 -9.08 -24.03 2.19
N GLU A 68 -8.73 -25.07 2.95
CA GLU A 68 -7.94 -24.95 4.19
C GLU A 68 -6.63 -24.19 3.93
N GLY A 69 -6.30 -23.27 4.82
CA GLY A 69 -5.10 -22.44 4.76
C GLY A 69 -5.19 -21.23 3.83
N THR A 70 -6.30 -21.03 3.10
CA THR A 70 -6.45 -19.91 2.16
C THR A 70 -6.26 -18.53 2.83
N LEU A 71 -7.00 -18.26 3.91
CA LEU A 71 -6.93 -17.01 4.67
C LEU A 71 -5.63 -16.91 5.49
N ALA A 72 -5.13 -18.03 6.00
CA ALA A 72 -3.84 -18.08 6.69
C ALA A 72 -2.70 -17.66 5.76
N LEU A 73 -2.62 -18.23 4.56
CA LEU A 73 -1.63 -17.84 3.54
C LEU A 73 -1.80 -16.38 3.09
N LEU A 74 -3.05 -15.90 2.97
CA LEU A 74 -3.30 -14.47 2.71
C LEU A 74 -2.75 -13.58 3.82
N GLN A 75 -2.90 -13.95 5.09
CA GLN A 75 -2.28 -13.23 6.20
C GLN A 75 -0.76 -13.21 6.06
N THR A 76 -0.14 -14.35 5.75
CA THR A 76 1.31 -14.45 5.54
C THR A 76 1.78 -13.52 4.42
N TYR A 77 1.10 -13.53 3.26
CA TYR A 77 1.45 -12.62 2.16
C TYR A 77 1.26 -11.15 2.52
N PHE A 78 0.18 -10.82 3.23
CA PHE A 78 -0.04 -9.46 3.71
C PHE A 78 1.08 -9.01 4.66
N ASP A 79 1.44 -9.86 5.63
CA ASP A 79 2.51 -9.59 6.58
C ASP A 79 3.85 -9.39 5.88
N ILE A 80 4.20 -10.26 4.92
CA ILE A 80 5.42 -10.11 4.10
C ILE A 80 5.42 -8.75 3.39
N ASN A 81 4.29 -8.33 2.82
CA ASN A 81 4.19 -7.05 2.13
C ASN A 81 4.32 -5.87 3.09
N GLU A 82 3.75 -5.94 4.29
CA GLU A 82 3.94 -4.89 5.31
C GLU A 82 5.39 -4.81 5.78
N HIS A 83 6.03 -5.95 6.03
CA HIS A 83 7.44 -6.00 6.40
C HIS A 83 8.34 -5.46 5.30
N LYS A 84 8.09 -5.85 4.04
CA LYS A 84 8.82 -5.30 2.89
C LYS A 84 8.65 -3.79 2.81
N LYS A 85 7.43 -3.26 2.94
CA LYS A 85 7.19 -1.80 2.95
C LYS A 85 8.01 -1.09 4.03
N LYS A 86 8.11 -1.65 5.24
CA LYS A 86 8.93 -1.09 6.32
C LYS A 86 10.42 -1.16 6.03
N MET A 87 10.89 -2.27 5.45
CA MET A 87 12.31 -2.44 5.10
C MET A 87 12.74 -1.57 3.91
N THR A 88 11.85 -1.30 2.95
CA THR A 88 12.17 -0.56 1.73
C THR A 88 11.91 0.95 1.82
N GLN A 89 11.54 1.48 2.98
CA GLN A 89 11.44 2.93 3.21
C GLN A 89 12.84 3.54 3.26
N ARG A 90 13.53 3.56 2.12
CA ARG A 90 14.72 4.36 1.91
C ARG A 90 14.27 5.81 1.77
N THR A 91 14.95 6.70 2.46
CA THR A 91 14.77 8.14 2.34
C THR A 91 16.11 8.78 1.97
N PRO A 92 16.13 9.81 1.12
CA PRO A 92 17.32 10.63 0.94
C PRO A 92 17.64 11.34 2.26
N ASN A 93 18.82 11.95 2.32
CA ASN A 93 19.18 12.82 3.42
C ASN A 93 18.29 14.07 3.41
N LEU A 94 17.25 14.08 4.25
CA LEU A 94 16.28 15.17 4.32
C LEU A 94 16.88 16.47 4.85
N THR A 95 18.08 16.45 5.44
CA THR A 95 18.79 17.70 5.80
C THR A 95 19.26 18.47 4.55
N CYS A 96 19.43 17.77 3.43
CA CYS A 96 19.80 18.35 2.13
C CYS A 96 18.59 18.79 1.30
N VAL A 97 17.35 18.52 1.74
CA VAL A 97 16.12 18.81 0.98
C VAL A 97 15.22 19.76 1.76
N ARG A 98 14.97 20.97 1.24
CA ARG A 98 14.12 21.95 1.93
C ARG A 98 12.66 21.51 1.91
N LYS A 99 12.01 21.61 3.08
CA LYS A 99 10.58 21.28 3.24
C LYS A 99 9.67 22.11 2.31
N SER A 100 10.02 23.36 2.04
CA SER A 100 9.25 24.26 1.17
C SER A 100 9.15 23.78 -0.28
N LEU A 101 10.05 22.90 -0.72
CA LEU A 101 9.99 22.28 -2.05
C LEU A 101 8.74 21.39 -2.20
N PHE A 102 8.24 20.84 -1.09
CA PHE A 102 7.04 20.03 -0.99
C PHE A 102 5.98 20.74 -0.13
N TRP A 103 5.70 22.02 -0.40
CA TRP A 103 4.75 22.81 0.39
C TRP A 103 3.33 22.19 0.44
N ASP A 104 2.97 21.39 -0.56
CA ASP A 104 1.70 20.66 -0.69
C ASP A 104 1.73 19.26 -0.04
N THR A 105 2.89 18.76 0.39
CA THR A 105 3.06 17.38 0.88
C THR A 105 4.01 17.29 2.06
N ASP A 106 3.59 16.64 3.14
CA ASP A 106 4.49 16.33 4.27
C ASP A 106 5.66 15.44 3.80
N ILE A 107 6.86 16.00 3.78
CA ILE A 107 8.09 15.35 3.30
C ILE A 107 8.38 14.02 4.00
N ASN A 108 7.93 13.86 5.24
CA ASN A 108 8.14 12.64 6.03
C ASN A 108 7.19 11.50 5.63
N LYS A 109 6.14 11.81 4.87
CA LYS A 109 5.12 10.86 4.41
C LYS A 109 5.29 10.50 2.93
N ILE A 110 6.27 11.10 2.25
CA ILE A 110 6.60 10.77 0.86
C ILE A 110 7.13 9.34 0.80
N ASP A 111 6.53 8.53 -0.08
CA ASP A 111 7.07 7.23 -0.45
C ASP A 111 8.12 7.45 -1.54
N TRP A 112 9.36 7.71 -1.12
CA TRP A 112 10.46 8.08 -2.01
C TRP A 112 10.71 7.04 -3.09
N GLU A 113 10.44 5.76 -2.87
CA GLU A 113 10.59 4.75 -3.92
C GLU A 113 9.41 4.75 -4.90
N LYS A 114 8.16 4.78 -4.42
CA LYS A 114 6.99 4.73 -5.32
C LYS A 114 6.74 6.05 -6.06
N GLN A 115 7.00 7.17 -5.40
CA GLN A 115 6.72 8.52 -5.92
C GLN A 115 7.95 9.15 -6.59
N TYR A 116 8.99 8.36 -6.88
CA TYR A 116 10.29 8.84 -7.37
C TYR A 116 10.18 9.80 -8.57
N LYS A 117 9.27 9.54 -9.52
CA LYS A 117 9.11 10.41 -10.71
C LYS A 117 8.70 11.83 -10.33
N ALA A 118 7.66 11.97 -9.52
CA ALA A 118 7.14 13.27 -9.09
C ALA A 118 8.17 14.01 -8.22
N VAL A 119 8.86 13.27 -7.34
CA VAL A 119 9.95 13.81 -6.51
C VAL A 119 11.08 14.35 -7.39
N ILE A 120 11.59 13.54 -8.32
CA ILE A 120 12.71 13.92 -9.20
C ILE A 120 12.31 15.13 -10.05
N GLN A 121 11.15 15.08 -10.71
CA GLN A 121 10.66 16.20 -11.52
C GLN A 121 10.60 17.49 -10.71
N ARG A 122 9.98 17.45 -9.53
CA ARG A 122 9.84 18.61 -8.65
C ARG A 122 11.20 19.19 -8.21
N VAL A 123 12.14 18.32 -7.84
CA VAL A 123 13.49 18.74 -7.44
C VAL A 123 14.27 19.34 -8.60
N PHE A 124 14.14 18.77 -9.80
CA PHE A 124 14.85 19.30 -10.97
C PHE A 124 14.22 20.60 -11.50
N GLU A 125 12.92 20.79 -11.34
CA GLU A 125 12.20 22.02 -11.71
C GLU A 125 12.46 23.18 -10.74
N ARG A 126 12.46 22.91 -9.42
CA ARG A 126 12.38 23.96 -8.38
C ARG A 126 13.49 23.90 -7.33
N GLY A 127 14.31 22.85 -7.34
CA GLY A 127 15.38 22.63 -6.37
C GLY A 127 16.71 23.27 -6.76
N ASN A 128 17.58 23.44 -5.76
CA ASN A 128 18.94 23.91 -5.92
C ASN A 128 19.92 22.75 -6.23
N ASP A 129 21.20 23.08 -6.45
CA ASP A 129 22.20 22.08 -6.86
C ASP A 129 22.52 21.03 -5.78
N THR A 130 22.44 21.41 -4.50
CA THR A 130 22.58 20.50 -3.37
C THR A 130 21.44 19.47 -3.35
N GLU A 131 20.21 19.94 -3.54
CA GLU A 131 19.00 19.11 -3.59
C GLU A 131 19.04 18.14 -4.79
N LYS A 132 19.45 18.64 -5.96
CA LYS A 132 19.62 17.80 -7.16
C LYS A 132 20.70 16.74 -6.95
N SER A 133 21.84 17.11 -6.36
CA SER A 133 22.95 16.18 -6.10
C SER A 133 22.56 15.07 -5.14
N GLU A 134 21.84 15.39 -4.06
CA GLU A 134 21.30 14.40 -3.12
C GLU A 134 20.34 13.43 -3.83
N ILE A 135 19.40 13.95 -4.62
CA ILE A 135 18.41 13.13 -5.32
C ILE A 135 19.04 12.25 -6.40
N ILE A 136 20.07 12.74 -7.10
CA ILE A 136 20.89 11.93 -8.02
C ILE A 136 21.61 10.81 -7.27
N GLY A 137 22.23 11.11 -6.12
CA GLY A 137 22.92 10.11 -5.28
C GLY A 137 21.96 9.05 -4.75
N PHE A 138 20.77 9.46 -4.32
CA PHE A 138 19.76 8.57 -3.76
C PHE A 138 19.15 7.61 -4.79
N TYR A 139 18.73 8.11 -5.96
CA TYR A 139 18.06 7.30 -6.99
C TYR A 139 19.00 6.69 -8.04
N GLY A 140 20.16 7.30 -8.26
CA GLY A 140 21.08 6.95 -9.33
C GLY A 140 20.66 7.49 -10.71
N GLN A 141 21.67 7.72 -11.56
CA GLN A 141 21.52 8.38 -12.86
C GLN A 141 20.47 7.73 -13.78
N LYS A 142 20.36 6.39 -13.77
CA LYS A 142 19.39 5.66 -14.60
C LYS A 142 17.94 6.02 -14.27
N LYS A 143 17.58 6.08 -12.97
CA LYS A 143 16.21 6.45 -12.54
C LYS A 143 15.91 7.91 -12.84
N ILE A 144 16.90 8.80 -12.67
CA ILE A 144 16.78 10.22 -13.01
C ILE A 144 16.47 10.40 -14.50
N ALA A 145 17.25 9.78 -15.38
CA ALA A 145 17.04 9.87 -16.82
C ALA A 145 15.64 9.39 -17.23
N ILE A 146 15.17 8.28 -16.66
CA ILE A 146 13.81 7.75 -16.92
C ILE A 146 12.72 8.74 -16.47
N ALA A 147 12.87 9.36 -15.30
CA ALA A 147 11.88 10.29 -14.76
C ALA A 147 11.81 11.60 -15.57
N LEU A 148 12.95 12.09 -16.04
CA LEU A 148 13.04 13.33 -16.82
C LEU A 148 12.67 13.14 -18.30
N ALA A 149 12.90 11.95 -18.88
CA ALA A 149 12.49 11.67 -20.26
C ALA A 149 10.98 11.80 -20.49
N GLN A 150 10.17 11.58 -19.45
CA GLN A 150 8.70 11.70 -19.50
C GLN A 150 8.20 13.17 -19.43
N MET A 151 9.10 14.13 -19.25
CA MET A 151 8.80 15.55 -19.09
C MET A 151 8.65 16.29 -20.42
N ASN A 152 9.09 15.68 -21.53
CA ASN A 152 9.05 16.26 -22.89
C ASN A 152 7.71 16.14 -23.61
N ALA A 153 6.60 15.83 -22.92
CA ALA A 153 5.27 16.06 -23.47
C ALA A 153 4.83 17.47 -23.02
N PRO A 154 4.89 18.49 -23.91
CA PRO A 154 4.45 19.82 -23.53
C PRO A 154 2.98 19.77 -23.11
N TYR A 155 2.69 20.27 -21.92
CA TYR A 155 1.31 20.63 -21.57
C TYR A 155 0.86 21.65 -22.60
N ILE A 156 -0.01 21.25 -23.53
CA ILE A 156 -0.78 22.18 -24.34
C ILE A 156 -1.69 22.91 -23.35
N VAL A 157 -1.27 24.11 -22.95
CA VAL A 157 -2.16 25.05 -22.29
C VAL A 157 -3.16 25.48 -23.35
N HIS A 158 -4.36 24.91 -23.31
CA HIS A 158 -5.50 25.54 -23.95
C HIS A 158 -5.75 26.85 -23.22
N ASN A 159 -5.16 27.95 -23.72
CA ASN A 159 -5.66 29.27 -23.41
C ASN A 159 -7.09 29.31 -23.94
N GLN A 160 -8.07 29.35 -23.03
CA GLN A 160 -9.40 29.81 -23.36
C GLN A 160 -9.39 31.32 -23.21
N ASP A 161 -9.71 31.95 -24.33
CA ASP A 161 -9.88 33.39 -24.51
C ASP A 161 -10.93 33.97 -23.54
N PHE A 162 -10.67 35.19 -23.07
CA PHE A 162 -11.69 36.09 -22.51
C PHE A 162 -12.34 36.90 -23.62
#